data_AF-A0AA40WFG3-F1
#
_entry.id   AF-A0AA40WFG3-F1
#
_cell.length_a   1.000
_cell.length_b   1.000
_cell.length_c   1.000
_cell.angle_alpha   90.00
_cell.angle_beta   90.00
_cell.angle_gamma   90.00
#
_symmetry.space_group_name_H-M   'P 1'
#
loop_
_entity.id
_entity.type
_entity.pdbx_description
1 polymer ?
#
loop_
_entity_poly.entity_id
_entity_poly.type
_entity_poly.pdbx_seq_one_letter_code
_entity_poly.pdbx_strand_id
1 'polypeptide(L)'
;AMGETIDQIRDVRNTAIMVKEALPGWSGVDSTRLDTPGKIDPIPHPYGEDLPCADNKPVAPKKQEAKAITVQPPRPKPWEKTYILLPSFEKVKGDKVLYAHASRILHHETNPGCARALMQKHGDRYVWINPPAIPLSTEEMDSVFALPYQRVPHPAYGNARIPAYEMIRFSI
;
A
#
# COMPACT_ATOMS: atom_id res chain seq x y z
N ALA A 1 19.74 -15.33 -7.76
CA ALA A 1 19.71 -13.86 -7.87
C ALA A 1 21.08 -13.34 -7.47
N MET A 2 21.84 -12.74 -8.40
CA MET A 2 23.12 -12.01 -8.20
C MET A 2 24.18 -12.50 -7.17
N GLY A 3 24.10 -13.74 -6.66
CA GLY A 3 25.01 -14.28 -5.65
C GLY A 3 24.66 -13.94 -4.19
N GLU A 4 23.56 -13.22 -3.94
CA GLU A 4 23.13 -12.87 -2.57
C GLU A 4 22.45 -14.06 -1.87
N THR A 5 22.67 -14.17 -0.56
CA THR A 5 21.96 -15.17 0.25
C THR A 5 20.55 -14.70 0.57
N ILE A 6 19.60 -15.63 0.71
CA ILE A 6 18.19 -15.34 1.00
C ILE A 6 18.04 -14.45 2.24
N ASP A 7 18.90 -14.60 3.24
CA ASP A 7 18.86 -13.82 4.48
C ASP A 7 19.23 -12.33 4.31
N GLN A 8 19.92 -11.99 3.22
CA GLN A 8 20.35 -10.63 2.91
C GLN A 8 19.33 -9.86 2.09
N ILE A 9 18.41 -10.57 1.43
CA ILE A 9 17.40 -9.98 0.56
C ILE A 9 16.31 -9.34 1.41
N ARG A 10 16.20 -8.01 1.34
CA ARG A 10 15.26 -7.21 2.16
C ARG A 10 14.39 -6.25 1.36
N ASP A 11 14.65 -6.10 0.08
CA ASP A 11 14.07 -5.10 -0.82
C ASP A 11 12.99 -5.66 -1.75
N VAL A 12 12.68 -6.95 -1.64
CA VAL A 12 11.66 -7.60 -2.47
C VAL A 12 10.26 -7.19 -2.00
N ARG A 13 9.46 -6.63 -2.89
CA ARG A 13 8.04 -6.30 -2.62
C ARG A 13 7.24 -7.53 -2.24
N ASN A 14 6.16 -7.32 -1.48
CA ASN A 14 5.26 -8.37 -0.98
C ASN A 14 5.93 -9.44 -0.09
N THR A 15 7.05 -9.11 0.53
CA THR A 15 7.72 -9.99 1.51
C THR A 15 7.61 -9.41 2.91
N ALA A 16 7.71 -10.28 3.91
CA ALA A 16 7.78 -9.89 5.31
C ALA A 16 9.06 -10.44 5.93
N ILE A 17 9.77 -9.58 6.67
CA ILE A 17 11.04 -9.91 7.32
C ILE A 17 11.00 -9.51 8.80
N MET A 18 11.76 -10.21 9.63
CA MET A 18 11.93 -9.86 11.04
C MET A 18 13.17 -8.96 11.19
N VAL A 19 13.01 -7.78 11.76
CA VAL A 19 14.09 -6.80 11.97
C VAL A 19 14.12 -6.32 13.42
N LYS A 20 15.29 -5.88 13.89
CA LYS A 20 15.43 -5.24 15.21
C LYS A 20 15.15 -3.73 15.14
N GLU A 21 15.43 -3.13 13.99
CA GLU A 21 15.33 -1.69 13.72
C GLU A 21 14.75 -1.46 12.33
N ALA A 22 14.28 -0.24 12.06
CA ALA A 22 13.79 0.14 10.75
C ALA A 22 14.91 0.06 9.69
N LEU A 23 14.54 -0.25 8.44
CA LEU A 23 15.50 -0.30 7.35
C LEU A 23 16.13 1.09 7.08
N PRO A 24 17.43 1.15 6.73
CA PRO A 24 18.11 2.42 6.49
C PRO A 24 17.49 3.16 5.30
N GLY A 25 17.32 4.48 5.43
CA GLY A 25 16.74 5.33 4.38
C GLY A 25 15.22 5.39 4.35
N TRP A 26 14.54 4.74 5.30
CA TRP A 26 13.10 4.82 5.46
C TRP A 26 12.69 5.83 6.53
N SER A 27 11.63 6.60 6.26
CA SER A 27 11.04 7.57 7.18
C SER A 27 9.83 6.95 7.90
N GLY A 28 9.73 7.15 9.22
CA GLY A 28 8.65 6.57 10.03
C GLY A 28 7.48 7.52 10.23
N VAL A 29 6.27 7.04 9.96
CA VAL A 29 5.01 7.66 10.39
C VAL A 29 4.46 6.85 11.55
N ASP A 30 4.26 7.50 12.70
CA ASP A 30 3.71 6.85 13.89
C ASP A 30 2.18 6.76 13.81
N SER A 31 1.66 5.54 13.78
CA SER A 31 0.21 5.24 13.84
C SER A 31 -0.12 4.36 15.05
N THR A 32 0.65 4.47 16.13
CA THR A 32 0.37 3.75 17.38
C THR A 32 -0.83 4.29 18.16
N ARG A 33 -1.30 5.48 17.81
CA ARG A 33 -2.47 6.15 18.41
C ARG A 33 -3.61 6.17 17.40
N LEU A 34 -4.84 6.19 17.93
CA LEU A 34 -6.04 6.33 17.11
C LEU A 34 -6.00 7.65 16.34
N ASP A 35 -6.27 7.57 15.04
CA ASP A 35 -6.37 8.76 14.21
C ASP A 35 -7.61 9.55 14.58
N THR A 36 -7.42 10.74 15.14
CA THR A 36 -8.52 11.71 15.28
C THR A 36 -8.83 12.27 13.90
N PRO A 37 -10.08 12.22 13.43
CA PRO A 37 -10.45 12.87 12.17
C PRO A 37 -10.08 14.36 12.24
N GLY A 38 -9.37 14.83 11.21
CA GLY A 38 -8.95 16.23 11.10
C GLY A 38 -10.14 17.17 10.88
N LYS A 39 -9.84 18.47 10.77
CA LYS A 39 -10.87 19.45 10.36
C LYS A 39 -11.36 19.08 8.97
N ILE A 40 -12.66 18.83 8.85
CA ILE A 40 -13.33 18.64 7.56
C ILE A 40 -13.51 20.03 6.98
N ASP A 41 -12.86 20.30 5.84
CA ASP A 41 -13.10 21.55 5.11
C ASP A 41 -14.59 21.59 4.71
N PRO A 42 -15.30 22.69 4.97
CA PRO A 42 -16.68 22.81 4.56
C PRO A 42 -16.75 22.66 3.03
N ILE A 43 -17.73 21.89 2.55
CA ILE A 43 -17.98 21.75 1.12
C ILE A 43 -18.29 23.15 0.59
N PRO A 44 -17.48 23.70 -0.34
CA PRO A 44 -17.76 25.00 -0.91
C PRO A 44 -19.14 24.97 -1.56
N HIS A 45 -20.02 25.89 -1.20
CA HIS A 45 -21.34 25.95 -1.79
C HIS A 45 -21.22 26.15 -3.32
N PRO A 46 -21.99 25.41 -4.15
CA PRO A 46 -21.89 25.44 -5.61
C PRO A 46 -22.20 26.81 -6.23
N TYR A 47 -22.82 27.72 -5.48
CA TYR A 47 -23.15 29.08 -5.91
C TYR A 47 -22.17 30.16 -5.41
N GLY A 48 -21.09 29.76 -4.74
CA GLY A 48 -20.13 30.68 -4.13
C GLY A 48 -20.69 31.35 -2.88
N GLU A 49 -19.82 31.65 -1.92
CA GLU A 49 -20.19 32.46 -0.73
C GLU A 49 -20.30 33.95 -1.08
N ASP A 50 -19.78 34.34 -2.25
CA ASP A 50 -19.82 35.69 -2.84
C ASP A 50 -20.97 35.84 -3.84
N LEU A 51 -22.20 35.53 -3.44
CA LEU A 51 -23.38 35.83 -4.28
C LEU A 51 -23.58 37.36 -4.32
N PRO A 52 -23.57 38.00 -5.52
CA PRO A 52 -23.74 39.45 -5.67
C PRO A 52 -25.18 39.94 -5.34
N CYS A 53 -26.03 39.06 -4.83
CA CYS A 53 -27.46 39.28 -4.65
C CYS A 53 -27.87 39.55 -3.19
N ALA A 54 -26.97 39.39 -2.22
CA ALA A 54 -27.26 39.70 -0.81
C ALA A 54 -26.97 41.17 -0.45
N ASP A 55 -25.94 41.76 -1.06
CA ASP A 55 -25.58 43.16 -0.93
C ASP A 55 -25.39 43.71 -2.35
N ASN A 56 -26.22 44.68 -2.77
CA ASN A 56 -26.12 45.38 -4.06
C ASN A 56 -24.81 46.19 -4.20
N LYS A 57 -23.66 45.52 -4.16
CA LYS A 57 -22.33 46.09 -4.37
C LYS A 57 -21.74 45.46 -5.63
N PRO A 58 -21.32 46.27 -6.62
CA PRO A 58 -20.69 45.75 -7.83
C PRO A 58 -19.38 45.08 -7.47
N VAL A 59 -19.28 43.77 -7.69
CA VAL A 59 -18.03 43.01 -7.58
C VAL A 59 -17.18 43.33 -8.80
N ALA A 60 -16.12 44.10 -8.60
CA ALA A 60 -15.15 44.38 -9.66
C ALA A 60 -14.47 43.05 -10.09
N PRO A 61 -14.29 42.81 -11.40
CA PRO A 61 -13.61 41.61 -11.86
C PRO A 61 -12.19 41.58 -11.28
N LYS A 62 -11.83 40.49 -10.58
CA LYS A 62 -10.46 40.29 -10.08
C LYS A 62 -9.50 40.38 -11.26
N LYS A 63 -8.66 41.43 -11.28
CA LYS A 63 -7.57 41.57 -12.26
C LYS A 63 -6.68 40.33 -12.14
N GLN A 64 -6.71 39.47 -13.15
CA GLN A 64 -5.82 38.31 -13.21
C GLN A 64 -4.43 38.81 -13.59
N GLU A 65 -3.61 39.08 -12.58
CA GLU A 65 -2.19 39.34 -12.78
C GLU A 65 -1.51 38.05 -13.26
N ALA A 66 -0.73 38.16 -14.33
CA ALA A 66 0.00 37.04 -14.92
C ALA A 66 1.04 36.51 -13.92
N LYS A 67 0.72 35.42 -13.23
CA LYS A 67 1.69 34.68 -12.41
C LYS A 67 2.62 33.91 -13.34
N ALA A 68 3.92 34.19 -13.25
CA ALA A 68 4.94 33.41 -13.94
C ALA A 68 4.84 31.94 -13.49
N ILE A 69 4.67 31.02 -14.45
CA ILE A 69 4.58 29.59 -14.17
C ILE A 69 5.99 29.09 -13.84
N THR A 70 6.28 28.92 -12.55
CA THR A 70 7.53 28.30 -12.11
C THR A 70 7.37 26.78 -12.23
N VAL A 71 8.17 26.15 -13.11
CA VAL A 71 8.23 24.68 -13.19
C VAL A 71 8.92 24.18 -11.91
N GLN A 72 8.13 23.64 -10.99
CA GLN A 72 8.67 22.96 -9.81
C GLN A 72 9.07 21.52 -10.17
N PRO A 73 10.15 20.99 -9.57
CA PRO A 73 10.47 19.58 -9.71
C PRO A 73 9.30 18.73 -9.18
N PRO A 74 9.13 17.50 -9.72
CA PRO A 74 8.09 16.60 -9.23
C PRO A 74 8.32 16.35 -7.73
N ARG A 75 7.26 16.50 -6.94
CA ARG A 75 7.32 16.18 -5.51
C ARG A 75 7.67 14.70 -5.37
N PRO A 76 8.68 14.33 -4.56
CA PRO A 76 8.98 12.93 -4.32
C PRO A 76 7.72 12.27 -3.76
N LYS A 77 7.41 11.06 -4.22
CA LYS A 77 6.28 10.28 -3.71
C LYS A 77 6.62 9.84 -2.29
N PRO A 78 6.07 10.47 -1.24
CA PRO A 78 6.51 10.19 0.12
C PRO A 78 6.30 8.72 0.50
N TRP A 79 5.27 8.06 -0.05
CA TRP A 79 4.93 6.68 0.28
C TRP A 79 5.95 5.63 -0.18
N GLU A 80 6.89 5.93 -1.09
CA GLU A 80 7.87 4.95 -1.55
C GLU A 80 8.96 4.62 -0.52
N LYS A 81 9.30 5.57 0.37
CA LYS A 81 10.32 5.41 1.42
C LYS A 81 9.79 5.81 2.80
N THR A 82 8.48 5.69 2.98
CA THR A 82 7.83 5.89 4.27
C THR A 82 7.26 4.57 4.75
N TYR A 83 7.53 4.24 6.02
CA TYR A 83 6.88 3.13 6.71
C TYR A 83 5.89 3.67 7.75
N ILE A 84 4.86 2.88 8.03
CA ILE A 84 3.92 3.15 9.11
C ILE A 84 4.22 2.21 10.27
N LEU A 85 4.40 2.80 11.45
CA LEU A 85 4.52 2.06 12.70
C LEU A 85 3.12 1.73 13.23
N LEU A 86 2.78 0.45 13.18
CA LEU A 86 1.53 -0.07 13.72
C LEU A 86 1.59 -0.21 15.25
N PRO A 87 0.43 -0.21 15.94
CA PRO A 87 0.35 -0.59 17.34
C PRO A 87 0.99 -1.97 17.58
N SER A 88 1.71 -2.11 18.70
CA SER A 88 2.38 -3.38 19.03
C SER A 88 1.38 -4.51 19.18
N PHE A 89 1.82 -5.74 18.85
CA PHE A 89 0.99 -6.94 18.95
C PHE A 89 0.36 -7.10 20.33
N GLU A 90 1.13 -6.85 21.39
CA GLU A 90 0.67 -6.94 22.78
C GLU A 90 -0.51 -5.99 23.07
N LYS A 91 -0.45 -4.77 22.52
CA LYS A 91 -1.55 -3.80 22.66
C LYS A 91 -2.76 -4.21 21.85
N VAL A 92 -2.56 -4.65 20.62
CA VAL A 92 -3.63 -5.09 19.70
C VAL A 92 -4.35 -6.34 20.23
N LYS A 93 -3.63 -7.23 20.92
CA LYS A 93 -4.21 -8.41 21.56
C LYS A 93 -5.15 -8.05 22.71
N GLY A 94 -4.85 -6.98 23.45
CA GLY A 94 -5.64 -6.54 24.60
C GLY A 94 -6.80 -5.60 24.27
N ASP A 95 -6.68 -4.81 23.18
CA ASP A 95 -7.65 -3.75 22.84
C ASP A 95 -8.24 -3.94 21.45
N LYS A 96 -9.57 -4.14 21.41
CA LYS A 96 -10.35 -4.31 20.18
C LYS A 96 -10.35 -3.06 19.30
N VAL A 97 -10.24 -1.86 19.88
CA VAL A 97 -10.25 -0.60 19.14
C VAL A 97 -8.92 -0.41 18.40
N LEU A 98 -7.80 -0.70 19.08
CA LEU A 98 -6.48 -0.71 18.44
C LEU A 98 -6.37 -1.81 17.38
N TYR A 99 -7.01 -2.97 17.59
CA TYR A 99 -7.13 -3.99 16.54
C TYR A 99 -7.86 -3.46 15.31
N ALA A 100 -9.01 -2.83 15.49
CA ALA A 100 -9.78 -2.26 14.37
C ALA A 100 -8.98 -1.17 13.63
N HIS A 101 -8.25 -0.32 14.38
CA HIS A 101 -7.39 0.72 13.81
C HIS A 101 -6.21 0.14 13.01
N ALA A 102 -5.48 -0.82 13.58
CA ALA A 102 -4.39 -1.50 12.89
C ALA A 102 -4.88 -2.24 11.64
N SER A 103 -6.03 -2.91 11.73
CA SER A 103 -6.66 -3.60 10.59
C SER A 103 -7.06 -2.61 9.49
N ARG A 104 -7.64 -1.46 9.84
CA ARG A 104 -7.95 -0.40 8.87
C ARG A 104 -6.71 0.06 8.10
N ILE A 105 -5.60 0.31 8.81
CA ILE A 105 -4.35 0.74 8.18
C ILE A 105 -3.81 -0.36 7.25
N LEU A 106 -3.78 -1.61 7.71
CA LEU A 106 -3.34 -2.76 6.90
C LEU A 106 -4.10 -2.84 5.57
N HIS A 107 -5.43 -2.69 5.60
CA HIS A 107 -6.26 -2.74 4.41
C HIS A 107 -6.03 -1.53 3.48
N HIS A 108 -5.82 -0.33 4.03
CA HIS A 108 -5.47 0.84 3.22
C HIS A 108 -4.14 0.66 2.47
N GLU A 109 -3.16 0.05 3.13
CA GLU A 109 -1.81 -0.16 2.59
C GLU A 109 -1.70 -1.44 1.72
N THR A 110 -2.82 -2.06 1.35
CA THR A 110 -2.85 -3.20 0.42
C THR A 110 -2.78 -2.77 -1.05
N ASN A 111 -3.02 -1.49 -1.36
CA ASN A 111 -3.03 -0.99 -2.73
C ASN A 111 -1.60 -0.77 -3.29
N PRO A 112 -1.14 -1.52 -4.32
CA PRO A 112 0.23 -1.39 -4.87
C PRO A 112 0.63 0.00 -5.36
N GLY A 113 -0.32 0.85 -5.72
CA GLY A 113 -0.05 2.19 -6.25
C GLY A 113 0.37 3.21 -5.20
N CYS A 114 -0.10 3.06 -3.96
CA CYS A 114 0.12 4.03 -2.87
C CYS A 114 0.54 3.42 -1.54
N ALA A 115 0.73 2.10 -1.50
CA ALA A 115 1.10 1.39 -0.29
C ALA A 115 2.50 1.75 0.23
N ARG A 116 2.55 1.89 1.54
CA ARG A 116 3.74 2.11 2.37
C ARG A 116 4.19 0.79 2.98
N ALA A 117 5.44 0.76 3.45
CA ALA A 117 5.89 -0.36 4.26
C ALA A 117 5.19 -0.32 5.63
N LEU A 118 4.94 -1.48 6.23
CA LEU A 118 4.38 -1.58 7.57
C LEU A 118 5.42 -2.13 8.53
N MET A 119 5.49 -1.56 9.72
CA MET A 119 6.33 -2.07 10.78
C MET A 119 5.49 -2.29 12.04
N GLN A 120 5.49 -3.51 12.57
CA GLN A 120 4.77 -3.84 13.78
C GLN A 120 5.70 -4.43 14.83
N LYS A 121 5.64 -3.93 16.07
CA LYS A 121 6.41 -4.49 17.19
C LYS A 121 5.79 -5.78 17.70
N HIS A 122 6.62 -6.82 17.82
CA HIS A 122 6.32 -8.14 18.37
C HIS A 122 7.40 -8.54 19.38
N GLY A 123 7.14 -8.29 20.68
CA GLY A 123 8.14 -8.45 21.74
C GLY A 123 9.36 -7.57 21.50
N ASP A 124 10.54 -8.20 21.40
CA ASP A 124 11.83 -7.53 21.17
C ASP A 124 12.17 -7.27 19.69
N ARG A 125 11.33 -7.75 18.77
CA ARG A 125 11.55 -7.64 17.32
C ARG A 125 10.42 -6.90 16.63
N TYR A 126 10.66 -6.47 15.41
CA TYR A 126 9.67 -5.88 14.53
C TYR A 126 9.43 -6.80 13.34
N VAL A 127 8.16 -6.97 12.99
CA VAL A 127 7.73 -7.51 11.71
C VAL A 127 7.72 -6.33 10.74
N TRP A 128 8.54 -6.40 9.70
CA TRP A 128 8.59 -5.44 8.61
C TRP A 128 7.92 -6.07 7.39
N ILE A 129 6.90 -5.41 6.85
CA ILE A 129 6.16 -5.83 5.66
C ILE A 129 6.48 -4.85 4.55
N ASN A 130 7.08 -5.36 3.47
CA ASN A 130 7.34 -4.57 2.29
C ASN A 130 6.04 -4.25 1.54
N PRO A 131 5.99 -3.11 0.82
CA PRO A 131 4.84 -2.76 -0.01
C PRO A 131 4.48 -3.92 -0.97
N PRO A 132 3.19 -4.11 -1.27
CA PRO A 132 2.73 -5.17 -2.15
C PRO A 132 3.34 -5.06 -3.56
N ALA A 133 3.43 -6.21 -4.21
CA ALA A 133 3.99 -6.32 -5.54
C ALA A 133 3.10 -5.58 -6.54
N ILE A 134 3.76 -4.96 -7.52
CA ILE A 134 3.05 -4.36 -8.65
C ILE A 134 2.48 -5.52 -9.48
N PRO A 135 1.23 -5.45 -9.93
CA PRO A 135 0.69 -6.46 -10.82
C PRO A 135 1.57 -6.59 -12.07
N LEU A 136 1.76 -7.82 -12.53
CA LEU A 136 2.50 -8.10 -13.75
C LEU A 136 1.79 -7.49 -14.96
N SER A 137 2.57 -7.07 -15.94
CA SER A 137 2.06 -6.79 -17.28
C SER A 137 1.57 -8.06 -17.96
N THR A 138 0.78 -7.91 -19.02
CA THR A 138 0.28 -9.05 -19.80
C THR A 138 1.42 -9.92 -20.33
N GLU A 139 2.48 -9.30 -20.85
CA GLU A 139 3.65 -10.01 -21.39
C GLU A 139 4.38 -10.81 -20.31
N GLU A 140 4.60 -10.20 -19.13
CA GLU A 140 5.19 -10.89 -17.98
C GLU A 140 4.31 -12.05 -17.51
N MET A 141 2.99 -11.85 -17.44
CA MET A 141 2.05 -12.89 -17.07
C MET A 141 2.08 -14.07 -18.04
N ASP A 142 2.04 -13.81 -19.35
CA ASP A 142 2.12 -14.84 -20.38
C ASP A 142 3.46 -15.60 -20.29
N SER A 143 4.57 -14.89 -20.00
CA SER A 143 5.88 -15.52 -19.81
C SER A 143 5.91 -16.48 -18.62
N VAL A 144 5.24 -16.13 -17.51
CA VAL A 144 5.13 -16.99 -16.33
C VAL A 144 4.35 -18.25 -16.68
N PHE A 145 3.22 -18.10 -17.38
CA PHE A 145 2.40 -19.24 -17.81
C PHE A 145 3.07 -20.11 -18.89
N ALA A 146 4.02 -19.56 -19.65
CA ALA A 146 4.80 -20.28 -20.65
C ALA A 146 5.95 -21.11 -20.06
N LEU A 147 6.27 -20.97 -18.77
CA LEU A 147 7.30 -21.76 -18.12
C LEU A 147 7.02 -23.27 -18.25
N PRO A 148 8.06 -24.12 -18.34
CA PRO A 148 7.92 -25.57 -18.52
C PRO A 148 7.45 -26.25 -17.22
N TYR A 149 6.23 -25.96 -16.80
CA TYR A 149 5.59 -26.61 -15.66
C TYR A 149 5.40 -28.10 -15.91
N GLN A 150 5.41 -28.89 -14.84
CA GLN A 150 5.29 -30.34 -14.94
C GLN A 150 3.91 -30.79 -15.46
N ARG A 151 2.89 -29.92 -15.48
CA ARG A 151 1.51 -30.20 -15.94
C ARG A 151 0.91 -31.48 -15.31
N VAL A 152 1.35 -31.82 -14.10
CA VAL A 152 0.85 -32.92 -13.27
C VAL A 152 0.28 -32.38 -11.97
N PRO A 153 -0.61 -33.12 -11.30
CA PRO A 153 -1.09 -32.75 -9.98
C PRO A 153 0.05 -32.64 -8.96
N HIS A 154 -0.13 -31.77 -7.97
CA HIS A 154 0.84 -31.63 -6.89
C HIS A 154 1.02 -32.97 -6.15
N PRO A 155 2.27 -33.40 -5.84
CA PRO A 155 2.53 -34.69 -5.21
C PRO A 155 1.76 -34.95 -3.91
N ALA A 156 1.41 -33.89 -3.18
CA ALA A 156 0.60 -33.98 -1.95
C ALA A 156 -0.78 -34.63 -2.16
N TYR A 157 -1.35 -34.60 -3.36
CA TYR A 157 -2.64 -35.24 -3.66
C TYR A 157 -2.54 -36.76 -3.79
N GLY A 158 -1.33 -37.32 -3.93
CA GLY A 158 -1.12 -38.76 -4.08
C GLY A 158 -1.99 -39.36 -5.19
N ASN A 159 -2.85 -40.31 -4.82
CA ASN A 159 -3.79 -40.99 -5.72
C ASN A 159 -5.20 -40.38 -5.72
N ALA A 160 -5.39 -39.18 -5.16
CA ALA A 160 -6.70 -38.53 -5.14
C ALA A 160 -7.14 -38.18 -6.57
N ARG A 161 -8.39 -38.55 -6.89
CA ARG A 161 -8.99 -38.23 -8.18
C ARG A 161 -9.35 -36.76 -8.24
N ILE A 162 -8.72 -36.01 -9.15
CA ILE A 162 -8.99 -34.59 -9.39
C ILE A 162 -9.79 -34.47 -10.69
N PRO A 163 -11.11 -34.18 -10.63
CA PRO A 163 -11.96 -34.18 -11.82
C PRO A 163 -11.47 -33.22 -12.91
N ALA A 164 -10.99 -32.04 -12.52
CA ALA A 164 -10.43 -31.06 -13.46
C ALA A 164 -9.19 -31.60 -14.21
N TYR A 165 -8.33 -32.37 -13.54
CA TYR A 165 -7.12 -32.94 -14.16
C TYR A 165 -7.46 -34.03 -15.17
N GLU A 166 -8.42 -34.91 -14.86
CA GLU A 166 -8.83 -35.96 -15.80
C GLU A 166 -9.43 -35.40 -17.10
N MET A 167 -10.18 -34.31 -17.01
CA MET A 167 -10.75 -33.65 -18.18
C MET A 167 -9.68 -33.06 -19.10
N ILE A 168 -8.62 -32.47 -18.53
CA ILE A 168 -7.60 -31.74 -19.32
C ILE A 168 -6.40 -32.60 -19.72
N ARG A 169 -6.11 -33.73 -19.05
CA ARG A 169 -4.86 -34.48 -19.27
C ARG A 169 -4.69 -35.03 -20.70
N PHE A 170 -5.80 -35.20 -21.42
CA PHE A 170 -5.85 -35.70 -22.79
C PHE A 170 -6.33 -34.66 -23.81
N SER A 171 -6.55 -33.41 -23.37
CA SER A 171 -6.96 -32.35 -24.27
C SER A 171 -5.74 -31.89 -25.07
N ILE A 172 -5.82 -32.04 -26.40
CA ILE A 172 -4.83 -31.58 -27.38
C ILE A 172 -5.30 -30.25 -27.97
#